data_AF-A0A6A3EH77-F1
#
_entry.id   AF-A0A6A3EH77-F1
#
_cell.length_a   1.000
_cell.length_b   1.000
_cell.length_c   1.000
_cell.angle_alpha   90.00
_cell.angle_beta   90.00
_cell.angle_gamma   90.00
#
_symmetry.space_group_name_H-M   'P 1'
#
loop_
_entity.id
_entity.type
_entity.pdbx_description
1 polymer ?
#
loop_
_entity_poly.entity_id
_entity_poly.type
_entity_poly.pdbx_seq_one_letter_code
_entity_poly.pdbx_strand_id
1 'polypeptide(L)'
;MAYRNGAYVRDGYGGVEALMLFDGLSEPDMQDLCTLVGDPAEVREMVLRPYRDQPTPILDSLETTLGSLLVRREFASLVTHFSPFQLAQRTFYTVSLLHRVLARDRQREHVLQGMDENSIARRLLRLQGEHDRLMEDFVFLYGYHQQETQSIRDEASHAQGLLEADFARLARENLEATAALRQRNDDLESQLRYAQSQISTLEQRVRDKRFDADGLLAFLNAGSNEVRGNWP
;
A
#
# COMPACT_ATOMS: atom_id res chain seq x y z
N MET A 1 10.61 27.00 -40.94
CA MET A 1 9.41 26.17 -40.77
C MET A 1 8.47 26.40 -41.94
N ALA A 2 8.09 25.36 -42.68
CA ALA A 2 7.02 25.44 -43.69
C ALA A 2 5.76 24.80 -43.12
N TYR A 3 4.66 25.55 -43.05
CA TYR A 3 3.35 25.07 -42.62
C TYR A 3 2.55 24.69 -43.86
N ARG A 4 2.13 23.42 -43.97
CA ARG A 4 1.21 22.99 -45.03
C ARG A 4 0.20 22.01 -44.44
N ASN A 5 -1.07 22.40 -44.42
CA ASN A 5 -2.23 21.56 -44.11
C ASN A 5 -2.12 20.68 -42.84
N GLY A 6 -1.84 21.27 -41.67
CA GLY A 6 -1.89 20.55 -40.38
C GLY A 6 -0.66 19.71 -40.03
N ALA A 7 0.25 19.49 -40.98
CA ALA A 7 1.48 18.75 -40.76
C ALA A 7 2.64 19.69 -40.37
N TYR A 8 3.32 19.36 -39.29
CA TYR A 8 4.44 20.10 -38.72
C TYR A 8 5.75 19.43 -39.11
N VAL A 9 6.54 20.10 -39.95
CA VAL A 9 7.88 19.63 -40.32
C VAL A 9 8.89 20.12 -39.29
N ARG A 10 9.53 19.19 -38.56
CA ARG A 10 10.67 19.50 -37.66
C ARG A 10 11.86 18.62 -38.00
N ASP A 11 13.06 19.21 -38.00
CA ASP A 11 14.31 18.46 -38.07
C ASP A 11 14.44 17.55 -36.85
N GLY A 12 14.74 16.27 -37.09
CA GLY A 12 14.97 15.29 -36.03
C GLY A 12 16.18 15.67 -35.18
N TYR A 13 16.07 15.49 -33.86
CA TYR A 13 17.21 15.61 -32.96
C TYR A 13 18.13 14.40 -33.16
N GLY A 14 19.35 14.61 -33.68
CA GLY A 14 20.38 13.56 -33.80
C GLY A 14 21.24 13.55 -35.08
N GLY A 15 21.16 14.55 -35.95
CA GLY A 15 22.04 14.63 -37.14
C GLY A 15 21.66 13.69 -38.30
N VAL A 16 20.47 13.09 -38.25
CA VAL A 16 19.86 12.41 -39.41
C VAL A 16 18.64 13.22 -39.80
N GLU A 17 18.71 13.86 -40.97
CA GLU A 17 17.66 14.67 -41.60
C GLU A 17 16.44 13.80 -42.00
N ALA A 18 15.82 13.13 -41.05
CA ALA A 18 14.50 12.55 -41.23
C ALA A 18 13.49 13.63 -40.81
N LEU A 19 13.02 14.41 -41.79
CA LEU A 19 11.90 15.34 -41.61
C LEU A 19 10.67 14.54 -41.16
N MET A 20 10.44 14.46 -39.85
CA MET A 20 9.21 13.88 -39.33
C MET A 20 8.12 14.95 -39.42
N LEU A 21 7.15 14.71 -40.30
CA LEU A 21 5.89 15.43 -40.33
C LEU A 21 5.06 14.94 -39.15
N PHE A 22 4.90 15.80 -38.14
CA PHE A 22 3.98 15.54 -37.04
C PHE A 22 2.61 16.11 -37.41
N ASP A 23 1.58 15.28 -37.49
CA ASP A 23 0.22 15.80 -37.49
C ASP A 23 -0.08 16.31 -36.08
N GLY A 24 -0.35 17.61 -35.96
CA GLY A 24 -0.81 18.21 -34.72
C GLY A 24 -2.31 18.53 -34.83
N LEU A 25 -3.02 18.55 -33.70
CA LEU A 25 -4.41 19.00 -33.70
C LEU A 25 -4.46 20.51 -33.93
N SER A 26 -5.33 20.95 -34.84
CA SER A 26 -5.60 22.36 -35.05
C SER A 26 -6.52 22.92 -33.95
N GLU A 27 -6.61 24.25 -33.80
CA GLU A 27 -7.52 24.86 -32.81
C GLU A 27 -8.99 24.41 -32.95
N PRO A 28 -9.59 24.26 -34.16
CA PRO A 28 -10.93 23.70 -34.26
C PRO A 28 -10.99 22.22 -33.87
N ASP A 29 -9.93 21.43 -34.13
CA ASP A 29 -9.87 20.05 -33.65
C ASP A 29 -9.83 19.98 -32.12
N MET A 30 -9.10 20.91 -31.48
CA MET A 30 -9.08 21.04 -30.03
C MET A 30 -10.45 21.44 -29.48
N GLN A 31 -11.15 22.35 -30.15
CA GLN A 31 -12.49 22.78 -29.72
C GLN A 31 -13.51 21.63 -29.81
N ASP A 32 -13.49 20.87 -30.90
CA ASP A 32 -14.37 19.71 -31.09
C ASP A 32 -14.01 18.57 -30.11
N LEU A 33 -12.74 18.43 -29.76
CA LEU A 33 -12.34 17.48 -28.72
C LEU A 33 -12.85 17.90 -27.33
N CYS A 34 -12.82 19.21 -27.03
CA CYS A 34 -13.38 19.72 -25.78
C CYS A 34 -14.90 19.50 -25.71
N THR A 35 -15.64 19.69 -26.81
CA THR A 35 -17.09 19.44 -26.81
C THR A 35 -17.43 17.96 -26.62
N LEU A 36 -16.55 17.04 -27.07
CA LEU A 36 -16.73 15.60 -26.89
C LEU A 36 -16.35 15.09 -25.50
N VAL A 37 -15.23 15.57 -24.95
CA VAL A 37 -14.62 15.04 -23.72
C VAL A 37 -15.05 15.84 -22.49
N GLY A 38 -15.38 17.12 -22.63
CA GLY A 38 -15.84 17.99 -21.54
C GLY A 38 -14.87 19.13 -21.24
N ASP A 39 -14.24 19.11 -20.05
CA ASP A 39 -13.49 20.26 -19.54
C ASP A 39 -12.35 20.69 -20.49
N PRO A 40 -12.41 21.92 -21.05
CA PRO A 40 -11.37 22.39 -21.94
C PRO A 40 -10.01 22.56 -21.26
N ALA A 41 -9.93 22.73 -19.94
CA ALA A 41 -8.64 22.82 -19.26
C ALA A 41 -7.92 21.45 -19.25
N GLU A 42 -8.62 20.40 -18.84
CA GLU A 42 -8.09 19.04 -18.78
C GLU A 42 -7.65 18.51 -20.15
N VAL A 43 -8.49 18.68 -21.18
CA VAL A 43 -8.19 18.24 -22.55
C VAL A 43 -6.92 18.91 -23.10
N ARG A 44 -6.69 20.18 -22.74
CA ARG A 44 -5.52 20.93 -23.20
C ARG A 44 -4.22 20.50 -22.52
N GLU A 45 -4.28 20.01 -21.30
CA GLU A 45 -3.14 19.43 -20.58
C GLU A 45 -2.80 18.01 -21.06
N MET A 46 -3.81 17.24 -21.49
CA MET A 46 -3.62 15.85 -21.93
C MET A 46 -3.12 15.70 -23.37
N VAL A 47 -3.28 16.73 -24.21
CA VAL A 47 -2.90 16.69 -25.63
C VAL A 47 -1.52 17.31 -25.85
N LEU A 48 -0.66 16.56 -26.55
CA LEU A 48 0.63 17.08 -27.00
C LEU A 48 0.43 18.27 -27.95
N ARG A 49 0.85 19.45 -27.50
CA ARG A 49 0.77 20.68 -28.28
C ARG A 49 2.13 21.02 -28.88
N PRO A 50 2.17 21.40 -30.17
CA PRO A 50 3.37 21.97 -30.72
C PRO A 50 3.71 23.26 -29.97
N TYR A 51 5.01 23.42 -29.71
CA TYR A 51 5.59 24.52 -28.95
C TYR A 51 5.50 25.84 -29.74
N ARG A 52 4.28 26.35 -29.95
CA ARG A 52 4.00 27.56 -30.74
C ARG A 52 3.97 28.82 -29.89
N ASP A 53 3.48 28.70 -28.66
CA ASP A 53 3.15 29.85 -27.81
C ASP A 53 4.11 30.02 -26.62
N GLN A 54 5.12 29.17 -26.51
CA GLN A 54 6.17 29.26 -25.49
C GLN A 54 7.54 29.55 -26.15
N PRO A 55 8.42 30.32 -25.49
CA PRO A 55 9.77 30.59 -25.97
C PRO A 55 10.57 29.29 -25.99
N THR A 56 11.11 28.90 -27.15
CA THR A 56 11.86 27.63 -27.33
C THR A 56 12.72 27.34 -26.11
N PRO A 57 12.56 26.16 -25.48
CA PRO A 57 13.22 25.90 -24.22
C PRO A 57 14.72 25.98 -24.44
N ILE A 58 15.40 26.78 -23.62
CA ILE A 58 16.85 26.91 -23.65
C ILE A 58 17.41 25.52 -23.33
N LEU A 59 18.41 25.06 -24.09
CA LEU A 59 18.96 23.70 -23.93
C LEU A 59 19.31 23.39 -22.45
N ASP A 60 19.89 24.35 -21.74
CA ASP A 60 20.21 24.24 -20.32
C ASP A 60 18.98 23.99 -19.43
N SER A 61 17.82 24.58 -19.76
CA SER A 61 16.56 24.35 -19.04
C SER A 61 16.00 22.94 -19.29
N LEU A 62 16.23 22.40 -20.49
CA LEU A 62 15.86 21.03 -20.82
C LEU A 62 16.79 20.02 -20.14
N GLU A 63 18.10 20.29 -20.15
CA GLU A 63 19.09 19.44 -19.49
C GLU A 63 18.90 19.40 -17.97
N THR A 64 18.56 20.53 -17.35
CA THR A 64 18.25 20.59 -15.91
C THR A 64 16.96 19.85 -15.56
N THR A 65 15.92 19.96 -16.38
CA THR A 65 14.66 19.20 -16.18
C THR A 65 14.83 17.70 -16.38
N LEU A 66 15.52 17.26 -17.45
CA LEU A 66 15.93 15.87 -17.67
C LEU A 66 16.96 15.37 -16.64
N GLY A 67 17.70 16.29 -16.03
CA GLY A 67 18.63 16.04 -14.93
C GLY A 67 17.92 15.79 -13.60
N SER A 68 16.65 16.19 -13.46
CA SER A 68 15.88 16.01 -12.23
C SER A 68 15.60 14.54 -11.95
N LEU A 69 15.74 14.15 -10.68
CA LEU A 69 15.52 12.76 -10.24
C LEU A 69 14.09 12.28 -10.54
N LEU A 70 13.11 13.16 -10.38
CA LEU A 70 11.70 12.86 -10.67
C LEU A 70 11.50 12.51 -12.15
N VAL A 71 11.92 13.39 -13.07
CA VAL A 71 11.75 13.15 -14.51
C VAL A 71 12.51 11.89 -14.95
N ARG A 72 13.71 11.65 -14.41
CA ARG A 72 14.46 10.41 -14.69
C ARG A 72 13.73 9.16 -14.21
N ARG A 73 13.12 9.20 -13.02
CA ARG A 73 12.35 8.07 -12.48
C ARG A 73 11.11 7.79 -13.32
N GLU A 74 10.35 8.83 -13.66
CA GLU A 74 9.15 8.68 -14.49
C GLU A 74 9.52 8.18 -15.89
N PHE A 75 10.57 8.74 -16.49
CA PHE A 75 11.05 8.26 -17.79
C PHE A 75 11.55 6.82 -17.74
N ALA A 76 12.28 6.44 -16.68
CA ALA A 76 12.68 5.05 -16.48
C ALA A 76 11.48 4.10 -16.36
N SER A 77 10.42 4.53 -15.66
CA SER A 77 9.16 3.78 -15.56
C SER A 77 8.46 3.62 -16.92
N LEU A 78 8.49 4.62 -17.78
CA LEU A 78 7.94 4.50 -19.14
C LEU A 78 8.77 3.56 -20.02
N VAL A 79 10.10 3.67 -19.94
CA VAL A 79 11.01 2.87 -20.78
C VAL A 79 11.07 1.40 -20.36
N THR A 80 10.77 1.07 -19.09
CA THR A 80 10.64 -0.33 -18.66
C THR A 80 9.44 -1.03 -19.30
N HIS A 81 8.39 -0.28 -19.64
CA HIS A 81 7.16 -0.81 -20.24
C HIS A 81 7.13 -0.66 -21.78
N PHE A 82 7.75 0.39 -22.32
CA PHE A 82 7.75 0.69 -23.74
C PHE A 82 9.16 1.03 -24.23
N SER A 83 9.62 0.37 -25.30
CA SER A 83 10.85 0.82 -25.96
C SER A 83 10.69 2.28 -26.43
N PRO A 84 11.77 3.10 -26.48
CA PRO A 84 11.69 4.50 -26.89
C PRO A 84 10.98 4.70 -28.24
N PHE A 85 11.18 3.77 -29.18
CA PHE A 85 10.49 3.76 -30.47
C PHE A 85 8.98 3.48 -30.33
N GLN A 86 8.59 2.50 -29.52
CA GLN A 86 7.17 2.19 -29.28
C GLN A 86 6.47 3.30 -28.49
N LEU A 87 7.17 3.94 -27.55
CA LEU A 87 6.66 5.09 -26.82
C LEU A 87 6.36 6.24 -27.79
N ALA A 88 7.34 6.61 -28.63
CA ALA A 88 7.17 7.60 -29.68
C ALA A 88 6.02 7.23 -30.63
N GLN A 89 6.00 5.99 -31.12
CA GLN A 89 4.92 5.52 -32.00
C GLN A 89 3.55 5.67 -31.33
N ARG A 90 3.40 5.29 -30.07
CA ARG A 90 2.13 5.41 -29.34
C ARG A 90 1.75 6.87 -29.11
N THR A 91 2.67 7.71 -28.66
CA THR A 91 2.40 9.13 -28.38
C THR A 91 2.11 9.93 -29.64
N PHE A 92 2.68 9.56 -30.79
CA PHE A 92 2.37 10.22 -32.06
C PHE A 92 1.11 9.63 -32.74
N TYR A 93 0.88 8.33 -32.62
CA TYR A 93 -0.31 7.69 -33.20
C TYR A 93 -1.61 8.07 -32.47
N THR A 94 -1.55 8.44 -31.20
CA THR A 94 -2.72 8.97 -30.47
C THR A 94 -3.27 10.21 -31.15
N VAL A 95 -2.42 11.11 -31.64
CA VAL A 95 -2.87 12.33 -32.35
C VAL A 95 -3.56 12.00 -33.67
N SER A 96 -3.05 11.02 -34.42
CA SER A 96 -3.69 10.54 -35.66
C SER A 96 -5.00 9.78 -35.39
N LEU A 97 -5.11 9.10 -34.24
CA LEU A 97 -6.35 8.46 -33.82
C LEU A 97 -7.40 9.50 -33.45
N LEU A 98 -7.02 10.53 -32.69
CA LEU A 98 -7.90 11.66 -32.35
C LEU A 98 -8.43 12.34 -33.62
N HIS A 99 -7.60 12.58 -34.63
CA HIS A 99 -8.07 13.09 -35.93
C HIS A 99 -9.15 12.20 -36.57
N ARG A 100 -8.96 10.87 -36.56
CA ARG A 100 -9.96 9.95 -37.10
C ARG A 100 -11.27 9.97 -36.32
N VAL A 101 -11.19 10.08 -35.00
CA VAL A 101 -12.37 10.21 -34.13
C VAL A 101 -13.12 11.50 -34.43
N LEU A 102 -12.42 12.63 -34.47
CA LEU A 102 -13.02 13.95 -34.78
C LEU A 102 -13.62 13.99 -36.19
N ALA A 103 -12.93 13.43 -37.19
CA ALA A 103 -13.46 13.34 -38.55
C ALA A 103 -14.76 12.52 -38.60
N ARG A 104 -14.83 11.40 -37.86
CA ARG A 104 -16.03 10.57 -37.78
C ARG A 104 -17.15 11.30 -37.03
N ASP A 105 -16.83 12.03 -35.99
CA ASP A 105 -17.83 12.79 -35.22
C ASP A 105 -18.45 13.92 -36.06
N ARG A 106 -17.62 14.72 -36.74
CA ARG A 106 -18.07 15.72 -37.71
C ARG A 106 -18.94 15.12 -38.81
N GLN A 107 -18.56 13.96 -39.36
CA GLN A 107 -19.39 13.25 -40.34
C GLN A 107 -20.76 12.88 -39.76
N ARG A 108 -20.78 12.39 -38.51
CA ARG A 108 -22.03 12.03 -37.81
C ARG A 108 -22.90 13.27 -37.58
N GLU A 109 -22.28 14.37 -37.17
CA GLU A 109 -22.98 15.63 -36.93
C GLU A 109 -23.50 16.24 -38.23
N HIS A 110 -22.75 16.19 -39.33
CA HIS A 110 -23.22 16.59 -40.65
C HIS A 110 -24.42 15.77 -41.13
N VAL A 111 -24.42 14.45 -40.90
CA VAL A 111 -25.59 13.60 -41.20
C VAL A 111 -26.80 14.04 -40.38
N LEU A 112 -26.62 14.39 -39.10
CA LEU A 112 -27.70 14.88 -38.25
C LEU A 112 -28.18 16.29 -38.66
N GLN A 113 -27.28 17.19 -39.06
CA GLN A 113 -27.61 18.54 -39.53
C GLN A 113 -28.37 18.54 -40.86
N GLY A 114 -28.10 17.56 -41.74
CA GLY A 114 -28.85 17.37 -42.99
C GLY A 114 -30.28 16.85 -42.80
N MET A 115 -30.64 16.43 -41.59
CA MET A 115 -31.99 15.97 -41.25
C MET A 115 -32.79 17.10 -40.62
N ASP A 116 -34.09 17.18 -40.96
CA ASP A 116 -35.02 18.13 -40.33
C ASP A 116 -34.96 18.03 -38.80
N GLU A 117 -34.96 19.17 -38.11
CA GLU A 117 -34.81 19.26 -36.65
C GLU A 117 -35.93 18.51 -35.92
N ASN A 118 -37.12 18.44 -36.51
CA ASN A 118 -38.27 17.72 -35.99
C ASN A 118 -38.41 16.28 -36.51
N SER A 119 -37.47 15.80 -37.33
CA SER A 119 -37.51 14.43 -37.81
C SER A 119 -37.35 13.43 -36.66
N ILE A 120 -38.27 12.46 -36.61
CA ILE A 120 -38.26 11.36 -35.64
C ILE A 120 -36.93 10.58 -35.72
N ALA A 121 -36.40 10.41 -36.94
CA ALA A 121 -35.14 9.73 -37.19
C ALA A 121 -33.93 10.43 -36.53
N ARG A 122 -33.85 11.77 -36.55
CA ARG A 122 -32.76 12.52 -35.89
C ARG A 122 -32.82 12.38 -34.38
N ARG A 123 -34.03 12.41 -33.79
CA ARG A 123 -34.24 12.20 -32.35
C ARG A 123 -33.89 10.77 -31.92
N LEU A 124 -34.30 9.77 -32.69
CA LEU A 124 -33.96 8.36 -32.43
C LEU A 124 -32.46 8.11 -32.49
N LEU A 125 -31.74 8.65 -33.47
CA LEU A 125 -30.29 8.50 -33.58
C LEU A 125 -29.54 9.15 -32.41
N ARG A 126 -30.02 10.30 -31.90
CA ARG A 126 -29.46 10.93 -30.70
C ARG A 126 -29.69 10.07 -29.46
N LEU A 127 -30.94 9.65 -29.23
CA LEU A 127 -31.31 8.78 -28.11
C LEU A 127 -30.56 7.45 -28.12
N GLN A 128 -30.35 6.85 -29.29
CA GLN A 128 -29.57 5.64 -29.42
C GLN A 128 -28.10 5.89 -29.04
N GLY A 129 -27.50 7.00 -29.49
CA GLY A 129 -26.14 7.35 -29.09
C GLY A 129 -25.98 7.63 -27.60
N GLU A 130 -26.99 8.24 -26.97
CA GLU A 130 -27.02 8.44 -25.51
C GLU A 130 -27.17 7.10 -24.76
N HIS A 131 -28.00 6.19 -25.28
CA HIS A 131 -28.16 4.85 -24.73
C HIS A 131 -26.86 4.05 -24.82
N ASP A 132 -26.20 4.05 -25.98
CA ASP A 132 -24.93 3.33 -26.19
C ASP A 132 -23.85 3.85 -25.22
N ARG A 133 -23.74 5.17 -25.04
CA ARG A 133 -22.81 5.79 -24.06
C ARG A 133 -23.14 5.36 -22.63
N LEU A 134 -24.41 5.43 -22.24
CA LEU A 134 -24.83 5.02 -20.89
C LEU A 134 -24.54 3.54 -20.63
N MET A 135 -24.68 2.69 -21.65
CA MET A 135 -24.36 1.27 -21.55
C MET A 135 -22.85 1.04 -21.37
N GLU A 136 -22.00 1.76 -22.11
CA GLU A 136 -20.54 1.70 -21.94
C GLU A 136 -20.12 2.16 -20.53
N ASP A 137 -20.63 3.30 -20.07
CA ASP A 137 -20.35 3.84 -18.73
C ASP A 137 -20.82 2.88 -17.63
N PHE A 138 -22.01 2.30 -17.79
CA PHE A 138 -22.55 1.33 -16.83
C PHE A 138 -21.67 0.08 -16.74
N VAL A 139 -21.22 -0.47 -17.88
CA VAL A 139 -20.33 -1.64 -17.91
C VAL A 139 -18.99 -1.32 -17.23
N PHE A 140 -18.42 -0.15 -17.50
CA PHE A 140 -17.18 0.30 -16.87
C PHE A 140 -17.35 0.43 -15.34
N LEU A 141 -18.38 1.15 -14.90
CA LEU A 141 -18.62 1.40 -13.47
C LEU A 141 -18.94 0.11 -12.71
N TYR A 142 -19.73 -0.78 -13.32
CA TYR A 142 -20.02 -2.09 -12.77
C TYR A 142 -18.73 -2.92 -12.59
N GLY A 143 -17.88 -2.97 -13.63
CA GLY A 143 -16.60 -3.67 -13.56
C GLY A 143 -15.67 -3.09 -12.50
N TYR A 144 -15.58 -1.77 -12.39
CA TYR A 144 -14.80 -1.08 -11.37
C TYR A 144 -15.28 -1.45 -9.96
N HIS A 145 -16.57 -1.32 -9.67
CA HIS A 145 -17.10 -1.63 -8.34
C HIS A 145 -17.01 -3.12 -8.00
N GLN A 146 -17.15 -4.01 -8.98
CA GLN A 146 -16.95 -5.44 -8.78
C GLN A 146 -15.49 -5.73 -8.38
N GLN A 147 -14.53 -5.10 -9.06
CA GLN A 147 -13.11 -5.25 -8.74
C GLN A 147 -12.78 -4.66 -7.36
N GLU A 148 -13.29 -3.48 -7.05
CA GLU A 148 -13.07 -2.81 -5.76
C GLU A 148 -13.65 -3.64 -4.60
N THR A 149 -14.86 -4.16 -4.76
CA THR A 149 -15.49 -5.05 -3.77
C THR A 149 -14.68 -6.32 -3.56
N GLN A 150 -14.14 -6.89 -4.64
CA GLN A 150 -13.31 -8.10 -4.55
C GLN A 150 -11.99 -7.81 -3.83
N SER A 151 -11.32 -6.69 -4.17
CA SER A 151 -10.08 -6.26 -3.52
C SER A 151 -10.27 -6.06 -2.01
N ILE A 152 -11.34 -5.36 -1.61
CA ILE A 152 -11.65 -5.14 -0.18
C ILE A 152 -11.93 -6.46 0.53
N ARG A 153 -12.64 -7.38 -0.10
CA ARG A 153 -12.93 -8.70 0.47
C ARG A 153 -11.66 -9.53 0.66
N ASP A 154 -10.76 -9.50 -0.31
CA ASP A 154 -9.50 -10.22 -0.25
C ASP A 154 -8.58 -9.65 0.83
N GLU A 155 -8.50 -8.32 0.95
CA GLU A 155 -7.77 -7.64 2.03
C GLU A 155 -8.33 -7.96 3.42
N ALA A 156 -9.67 -7.91 3.58
CA ALA A 156 -10.33 -8.26 4.82
C ALA A 156 -10.07 -9.73 5.21
N SER A 157 -10.13 -10.63 4.24
CA SER A 157 -9.86 -12.06 4.45
C SER A 157 -8.41 -12.31 4.83
N HIS A 158 -7.47 -11.57 4.22
CA HIS A 158 -6.05 -11.62 4.55
C HIS A 158 -5.79 -11.12 5.98
N ALA A 159 -6.34 -9.96 6.35
CA ALA A 159 -6.21 -9.39 7.68
C ALA A 159 -6.82 -10.30 8.76
N GLN A 160 -7.98 -10.90 8.48
CA GLN A 160 -8.59 -11.88 9.37
C GLN A 160 -7.68 -13.10 9.58
N GLY A 161 -7.10 -13.66 8.52
CA GLY A 161 -6.19 -14.79 8.61
C GLY A 161 -4.93 -14.49 9.43
N LEU A 162 -4.38 -13.27 9.31
CA LEU A 162 -3.25 -12.81 10.13
C LEU A 162 -3.64 -12.72 11.62
N LEU A 163 -4.78 -12.11 11.93
CA LEU A 163 -5.26 -11.98 13.30
C LEU A 163 -5.52 -13.35 13.94
N GLU A 164 -6.17 -14.27 13.23
CA GLU A 164 -6.43 -15.62 13.72
C GLU A 164 -5.12 -16.37 14.03
N ALA A 165 -4.12 -16.25 13.16
CA ALA A 165 -2.80 -16.84 13.38
C ALA A 165 -2.10 -16.24 14.61
N ASP A 166 -2.14 -14.92 14.78
CA ASP A 166 -1.55 -14.24 15.94
C ASP A 166 -2.27 -14.59 17.25
N PHE A 167 -3.61 -14.66 17.24
CA PHE A 167 -4.37 -15.10 18.41
C PHE A 167 -4.03 -16.53 18.80
N ALA A 168 -3.92 -17.45 17.83
CA ALA A 168 -3.53 -18.83 18.08
C ALA A 168 -2.12 -18.92 18.68
N ARG A 169 -1.19 -18.11 18.16
CA ARG A 169 0.18 -18.01 18.69
C ARG A 169 0.20 -17.50 20.12
N LEU A 170 -0.46 -16.38 20.40
CA LEU A 170 -0.54 -15.78 21.73
C LEU A 170 -1.21 -16.72 22.75
N ALA A 171 -2.27 -17.43 22.35
CA ALA A 171 -2.92 -18.41 23.20
C ALA A 171 -1.96 -19.53 23.60
N ARG A 172 -1.15 -20.03 22.65
CA ARG A 172 -0.13 -21.04 22.92
C ARG A 172 0.98 -20.53 23.85
N GLU A 173 1.53 -19.36 23.56
CA GLU A 173 2.57 -18.73 24.40
C GLU A 173 2.05 -18.51 25.84
N ASN A 174 0.79 -18.11 26.00
CA ASN A 174 0.17 -17.94 27.31
C ASN A 174 0.01 -19.28 28.05
N LEU A 175 -0.44 -20.34 27.37
CA LEU A 175 -0.52 -21.67 27.97
C LEU A 175 0.85 -22.17 28.42
N GLU A 176 1.88 -22.00 27.60
CA GLU A 176 3.27 -22.37 27.94
C GLU A 176 3.80 -21.55 29.14
N ALA A 177 3.56 -20.23 29.15
CA ALA A 177 3.94 -19.35 30.26
C ALA A 177 3.22 -19.71 31.57
N THR A 178 1.91 -19.99 31.52
CA THR A 178 1.15 -20.39 32.71
C THR A 178 1.58 -21.76 33.23
N ALA A 179 1.94 -22.70 32.36
CA ALA A 179 2.51 -23.98 32.77
C ALA A 179 3.87 -23.80 33.46
N ALA A 180 4.75 -22.97 32.90
CA ALA A 180 6.06 -22.66 33.50
C ALA A 180 5.93 -21.97 34.86
N LEU A 181 4.98 -21.04 35.02
CA LEU A 181 4.70 -20.40 36.30
C LEU A 181 4.14 -21.38 37.34
N ARG A 182 3.26 -22.30 36.95
CA ARG A 182 2.76 -23.36 37.84
C ARG A 182 3.90 -24.24 38.34
N GLN A 183 4.76 -24.70 37.43
CA GLN A 183 5.92 -25.50 37.78
C GLN A 183 6.85 -24.78 38.79
N ARG A 184 7.14 -23.50 38.57
CA ARG A 184 7.94 -22.71 39.52
C ARG A 184 7.27 -22.56 40.89
N ASN A 185 5.95 -22.43 40.93
CA ASN A 185 5.22 -22.39 42.20
C ASN A 185 5.32 -23.74 42.93
N ASP A 186 5.15 -24.85 42.22
CA ASP A 186 5.28 -26.19 42.80
C ASP A 186 6.69 -26.43 43.34
N ASP A 187 7.73 -25.98 42.62
CA ASP A 187 9.12 -26.04 43.06
C ASP A 187 9.33 -25.22 44.34
N LEU A 188 8.85 -23.97 44.38
CA LEU A 188 8.95 -23.11 45.56
C LEU A 188 8.19 -23.68 46.77
N GLU A 189 7.00 -24.24 46.56
CA GLU A 189 6.25 -24.93 47.61
C GLU A 189 7.03 -26.12 48.17
N SER A 190 7.68 -26.90 47.29
CA SER A 190 8.49 -28.03 47.72
C SER A 190 9.70 -27.58 48.55
N GLN A 191 10.36 -26.49 48.16
CA GLN A 191 11.47 -25.89 48.91
C GLN A 191 11.01 -25.37 50.27
N LEU A 192 9.84 -24.74 50.32
CA LEU A 192 9.25 -24.23 51.55
C LEU A 192 8.92 -25.38 52.51
N ARG A 193 8.29 -26.45 52.03
CA ARG A 193 8.03 -27.67 52.83
C ARG A 193 9.33 -28.29 53.35
N TYR A 194 10.36 -28.35 52.50
CA TYR A 194 11.68 -28.85 52.90
C TYR A 194 12.31 -27.98 54.00
N ALA A 195 12.34 -26.66 53.83
CA ALA A 195 12.87 -25.73 54.83
C ALA A 195 12.10 -25.82 56.15
N GLN A 196 10.76 -25.91 56.11
CA GLN A 196 9.94 -26.14 57.30
C GLN A 196 10.31 -27.44 58.01
N SER A 197 10.49 -28.54 57.27
CA SER A 197 10.91 -29.81 57.87
C SER A 197 12.28 -29.70 58.54
N GLN A 198 13.23 -28.99 57.92
CA GLN A 198 14.54 -28.74 58.52
C GLN A 198 14.42 -27.92 59.80
N ILE A 199 13.63 -26.84 59.79
CA ILE A 199 13.37 -26.01 60.99
C ILE A 199 12.79 -26.89 62.10
N SER A 200 11.77 -27.71 61.83
CA SER A 200 11.18 -28.61 62.84
C SER A 200 12.22 -29.60 63.39
N THR A 201 13.07 -30.18 62.55
CA THR A 201 14.13 -31.09 63.03
C THR A 201 15.18 -30.37 63.88
N LEU A 202 15.54 -29.13 63.54
CA LEU A 202 16.47 -28.31 64.31
C LEU A 202 15.84 -27.89 65.64
N GLU A 203 14.58 -27.46 65.65
CA GLU A 203 13.83 -27.16 66.86
C GLU A 203 13.76 -28.38 67.80
N GLN A 204 13.53 -29.56 67.25
CA GLN A 204 13.50 -30.80 68.03
C GLN A 204 14.89 -31.12 68.59
N ARG A 205 15.96 -31.03 67.79
CA ARG A 205 17.34 -31.16 68.30
C ARG A 205 17.69 -30.12 69.35
N VAL A 206 17.20 -28.89 69.23
CA VAL A 206 17.41 -27.83 70.23
C VAL A 206 16.65 -28.16 71.51
N ARG A 207 15.45 -28.74 71.44
CA ARG A 207 14.73 -29.26 72.60
C ARG A 207 15.44 -30.46 73.24
N ASP A 208 15.93 -31.41 72.44
CA ASP A 208 16.63 -32.61 72.92
C ASP A 208 18.02 -32.28 73.51
N LYS A 209 18.72 -31.30 72.94
CA LYS A 209 19.99 -30.78 73.46
C LYS A 209 19.80 -29.67 74.49
N ARG A 210 18.56 -29.25 74.77
CA ARG A 210 18.29 -28.28 75.82
C ARG A 210 18.66 -28.98 77.11
N PHE A 211 19.77 -28.54 77.67
CA PHE A 211 20.29 -29.02 78.94
C PHE A 211 19.17 -28.97 79.98
N ASP A 212 18.86 -30.11 80.59
CA ASP A 212 17.87 -30.22 81.65
C ASP A 212 18.42 -29.54 82.91
N ALA A 213 18.34 -28.21 82.91
CA ALA A 213 18.82 -27.36 83.99
C ALA A 213 18.06 -27.68 85.30
N ASP A 214 16.80 -28.08 85.21
CA ASP A 214 15.99 -28.49 86.35
C ASP A 214 16.41 -29.87 86.87
N GLY A 215 16.72 -30.82 85.98
CA GLY A 215 17.30 -32.12 86.35
C GLY A 215 18.70 -32.01 86.97
N LEU A 216 19.53 -31.07 86.51
CA LEU A 216 20.85 -30.82 87.10
C LEU A 216 20.76 -30.05 88.42
N LEU A 217 19.85 -29.09 88.53
CA LEU A 217 19.53 -28.43 89.81
C LEU A 217 18.93 -29.42 90.82
N ALA A 218 18.10 -30.36 90.38
CA ALA A 218 17.59 -31.46 91.20
C ALA A 218 18.70 -32.43 91.60
N PHE A 219 19.65 -32.75 90.71
CA PHE A 219 20.84 -33.55 91.03
C PHE A 219 21.75 -32.86 92.07
N LEU A 220 22.02 -31.57 91.89
CA LEU A 220 22.80 -30.76 92.83
C LEU A 220 22.09 -30.62 94.19
N ASN A 221 20.76 -30.52 94.21
CA ASN A 221 19.98 -30.49 95.45
C ASN A 221 19.83 -31.88 96.10
N ALA A 222 19.75 -32.96 95.32
CA ALA A 222 19.71 -34.33 95.84
C ALA A 222 21.07 -34.77 96.42
N GLY A 223 22.16 -34.16 95.97
CA GLY A 223 23.51 -34.33 96.52
C GLY A 223 23.83 -33.49 97.77
N SER A 224 22.83 -32.91 98.44
CA SER A 224 23.01 -32.19 99.71
C SER A 224 23.18 -33.12 100.92
N ASN A 225 23.92 -34.23 100.76
CA ASN A 225 24.51 -34.98 101.86
C ASN A 225 25.96 -35.37 101.52
N GLU A 226 26.87 -34.72 102.24
CA GLU A 226 28.30 -35.01 102.43
C GLU A 226 29.27 -34.83 101.24
N VAL A 227 29.74 -33.59 101.06
CA VAL A 227 31.14 -33.36 100.66
C VAL A 227 32.04 -33.78 101.83
N ARG A 228 32.39 -35.07 101.91
CA ARG A 228 33.60 -35.47 102.64
C ARG A 228 34.79 -35.15 101.76
N GLY A 229 35.59 -34.19 102.20
CA GLY A 229 36.87 -33.89 101.58
C GLY A 229 37.76 -35.12 101.54
N ASN A 230 38.37 -35.36 100.40
CA ASN A 230 39.62 -36.10 100.30
C ASN A 230 40.51 -35.33 99.33
N TRP A 231 41.30 -34.41 99.89
CA TRP A 231 42.44 -33.80 99.22
C TRP A 231 43.63 -34.77 99.33
N PRO A 232 44.29 -35.14 98.22
CA PRO A 232 45.74 -35.18 98.15
C PRO A 232 46.34 -33.81 97.81
#